data_AF-A0A562CT01-F1
#
_entry.id   AF-A0A562CT01-F1
#
_cell.length_a   1.000
_cell.length_b   1.000
_cell.length_c   1.000
_cell.angle_alpha   90.00
_cell.angle_beta   90.00
_cell.angle_gamma   90.00
#
_symmetry.space_group_name_H-M   'P 1'
#
loop_
_entity.id
_entity.type
_entity.pdbx_description
1 polymer ?
#
loop_
_entity_poly.entity_id
_entity_poly.type
_entity_poly.pdbx_seq_one_letter_code
_entity_poly.pdbx_strand_id
1 'polypeptide(L)'
;MTSLADRPVAPAPEDRDVEVLAQALDDAVAALAEVTDPSGQRVAQALRSSLEDVHRAALVHVVRRLRDDARGKELLFEIVDEPVVRMVLLMHGIIRPDPMTLARQALEQVRPQLQSHGGDVELVRIEGGTAFVRLSGACNGCSMSAVTMRNGVEEALKAQVPGIERVEVLPNEPGPTLIPLGEVGIRTATPERGWVRSLPIGEFTLDAITAVELVPDGAPAVDAIVVNVGGQLSAYVNECAHLAMPLDDAELDTSDGSLTCAHHGYCFDALSGECRTFPGAQLEQLPLRVEDGEVWIRVSA
;
A
#
# COMPACT_ATOMS: atom_id res chain seq x y z
N MET A 1 -16.51 33.00 -46.04
CA MET A 1 -16.95 33.28 -44.65
C MET A 1 -18.18 32.44 -44.39
N THR A 2 -17.97 31.18 -44.02
CA THR A 2 -19.07 30.25 -43.72
C THR A 2 -19.56 30.55 -42.30
N SER A 3 -20.83 30.91 -42.18
CA SER A 3 -21.47 31.36 -40.95
C SER A 3 -21.39 30.29 -39.85
N LEU A 4 -20.94 30.69 -38.65
CA LEU A 4 -20.92 29.86 -37.43
C LEU A 4 -22.32 29.38 -36.98
N ALA A 5 -23.39 29.87 -37.62
CA ALA A 5 -24.77 29.60 -37.23
C ALA A 5 -25.35 28.28 -37.77
N ASP A 6 -24.65 27.57 -38.65
CA ASP A 6 -25.20 26.38 -39.35
C ASP A 6 -24.52 25.05 -38.94
N ARG A 7 -23.79 25.05 -37.80
CA ARG A 7 -23.25 23.81 -37.24
C ARG A 7 -24.41 23.02 -36.63
N PRO A 8 -24.65 21.76 -37.04
CA PRO A 8 -25.64 20.92 -36.38
C PRO A 8 -25.31 20.91 -34.89
N VAL A 9 -26.28 21.30 -34.06
CA VAL A 9 -26.19 21.18 -32.60
C VAL A 9 -25.99 19.70 -32.34
N ALA A 10 -24.76 19.33 -31.99
CA ALA A 10 -24.44 17.96 -31.64
C ALA A 10 -25.39 17.58 -30.48
N PRO A 11 -25.93 16.33 -30.46
CA PRO A 11 -26.90 15.92 -29.44
C PRO A 11 -26.39 16.26 -28.05
N ALA A 12 -27.30 16.60 -27.14
CA ALA A 12 -26.96 17.05 -25.80
C ALA A 12 -25.93 16.08 -25.17
N PRO A 13 -24.83 16.58 -24.59
CA PRO A 13 -23.74 15.74 -24.11
C PRO A 13 -24.17 14.76 -23.01
N GLU A 14 -25.29 15.05 -22.36
CA GLU A 14 -25.98 14.28 -21.32
C GLU A 14 -26.51 12.90 -21.76
N ASP A 15 -26.56 12.60 -23.06
CA ASP A 15 -26.97 11.28 -23.61
C ASP A 15 -25.80 10.43 -24.15
N ARG A 16 -24.55 10.87 -23.96
CA ARG A 16 -23.38 10.18 -24.53
C ARG A 16 -22.63 9.40 -23.47
N ASP A 17 -22.30 8.17 -23.84
CA ASP A 17 -21.43 7.30 -23.07
C ASP A 17 -20.06 7.98 -22.80
N VAL A 18 -19.60 7.88 -21.55
CA VAL A 18 -18.32 8.44 -21.09
C VAL A 18 -17.17 7.87 -21.87
N GLU A 19 -17.20 6.57 -22.18
CA GLU A 19 -16.17 5.91 -22.95
C GLU A 19 -16.05 6.50 -24.37
N VAL A 20 -17.18 6.87 -24.99
CA VAL A 20 -17.22 7.50 -26.32
C VAL A 20 -16.63 8.91 -26.28
N LEU A 21 -16.94 9.68 -25.22
CA LEU A 21 -16.39 11.02 -25.04
C LEU A 21 -14.87 10.98 -24.80
N ALA A 22 -14.41 10.01 -24.00
CA ALA A 22 -12.98 9.79 -23.75
C ALA A 22 -12.24 9.43 -25.06
N GLN A 23 -12.76 8.47 -25.83
CA GLN A 23 -12.16 8.08 -27.11
C GLN A 23 -12.08 9.25 -28.09
N ALA A 24 -13.14 10.06 -28.19
CA ALA A 24 -13.14 11.22 -29.07
C ALA A 24 -12.09 12.28 -28.68
N LEU A 25 -11.81 12.43 -27.38
CA LEU A 25 -10.74 13.31 -26.89
C LEU A 25 -9.37 12.74 -27.25
N ASP A 26 -9.15 11.44 -27.05
CA ASP A 26 -7.90 10.77 -27.41
C ASP A 26 -7.61 10.88 -28.91
N ASP A 27 -8.62 10.66 -29.75
CA ASP A 27 -8.52 10.81 -31.21
C ASP A 27 -8.14 12.25 -31.59
N ALA A 28 -8.74 13.26 -30.94
CA ALA A 28 -8.44 14.66 -31.19
C ALA A 28 -7.01 15.03 -30.75
N VAL A 29 -6.54 14.50 -29.63
CA VAL A 29 -5.16 14.68 -29.15
C VAL A 29 -4.17 14.01 -30.10
N ALA A 30 -4.45 12.79 -30.56
CA ALA A 30 -3.62 12.08 -31.54
C ALA A 30 -3.55 12.85 -32.87
N ALA A 31 -4.69 13.34 -33.37
CA ALA A 31 -4.73 14.17 -34.58
C ALA A 31 -3.90 15.46 -34.43
N LEU A 32 -3.83 16.02 -33.23
CA LEU A 32 -2.99 17.18 -32.96
C LEU A 32 -1.49 16.87 -32.99
N ALA A 33 -1.09 15.66 -32.58
CA ALA A 33 0.30 15.21 -32.64
C ALA A 33 0.79 15.03 -34.09
N GLU A 34 -0.10 14.70 -35.03
CA GLU A 34 0.20 14.57 -36.46
C GLU A 34 0.38 15.93 -37.18
N VAL A 35 0.01 17.04 -36.56
CA VAL A 35 0.25 18.38 -37.13
C VAL A 35 1.74 18.66 -37.12
N THR A 36 2.39 18.70 -38.27
CA THR A 36 3.85 18.90 -38.37
C THR A 36 4.26 20.39 -38.47
N ASP A 37 3.33 21.29 -38.76
CA ASP A 37 3.61 22.73 -38.83
C ASP A 37 3.75 23.35 -37.42
N PRO A 38 4.93 23.92 -37.07
CA PRO A 38 5.16 24.51 -35.74
C PRO A 38 4.26 25.71 -35.42
N SER A 39 3.70 26.40 -36.43
CA SER A 39 2.75 27.49 -36.19
C SER A 39 1.36 26.94 -35.82
N GLY A 40 0.88 25.95 -36.58
CA GLY A 40 -0.38 25.24 -36.33
C GLY A 40 -0.40 24.55 -34.97
N GLN A 41 0.68 23.86 -34.60
CA GLN A 41 0.82 23.24 -33.27
C GLN A 41 0.70 24.28 -32.15
N ARG A 42 1.42 25.40 -32.25
CA ARG A 42 1.39 26.47 -31.23
C ARG A 42 0.01 27.08 -31.07
N VAL A 43 -0.69 27.38 -32.16
CA VAL A 43 -2.02 27.98 -32.11
C VAL A 43 -3.03 27.01 -31.48
N ALA A 44 -2.99 25.75 -31.87
CA ALA A 44 -3.89 24.74 -31.33
C ALA A 44 -3.63 24.46 -29.84
N GLN A 45 -2.35 24.38 -29.45
CA GLN A 45 -1.98 24.19 -28.05
C GLN A 45 -2.31 25.41 -27.19
N ALA A 46 -2.16 26.63 -27.72
CA ALA A 46 -2.59 27.86 -27.06
C ALA A 46 -4.11 27.91 -26.87
N LEU A 47 -4.89 27.49 -27.87
CA LEU A 47 -6.35 27.39 -27.77
C LEU A 47 -6.76 26.37 -26.71
N ARG A 48 -6.16 25.17 -26.73
CA ARG A 48 -6.41 24.11 -25.75
C ARG A 48 -6.13 24.61 -24.33
N SER A 49 -4.94 25.17 -24.09
CA SER A 49 -4.56 25.70 -22.78
C SER A 49 -5.53 26.79 -22.32
N SER A 50 -5.90 27.72 -23.20
CA SER A 50 -6.82 28.82 -22.85
C SER A 50 -8.21 28.29 -22.48
N LEU A 51 -8.69 27.26 -23.17
CA LEU A 51 -9.97 26.62 -22.87
C LEU A 51 -9.92 25.87 -21.53
N GLU A 52 -8.84 25.11 -21.31
CA GLU A 52 -8.59 24.40 -20.05
C GLU A 52 -8.52 25.37 -18.86
N ASP A 53 -7.88 26.53 -19.01
CA ASP A 53 -7.77 27.56 -17.98
C ASP A 53 -9.14 28.15 -17.60
N VAL A 54 -9.96 28.47 -18.60
CA VAL A 54 -11.32 29.00 -18.37
C VAL A 54 -12.19 27.96 -17.67
N HIS A 55 -12.17 26.71 -18.14
CA HIS A 55 -12.94 25.62 -17.52
C HIS A 55 -12.47 25.35 -16.09
N ARG A 56 -11.15 25.27 -15.87
CA ARG A 56 -10.57 25.09 -14.52
C ARG A 56 -11.00 26.22 -13.60
N ALA A 57 -10.93 27.48 -14.05
CA ALA A 57 -11.33 28.62 -13.23
C ALA A 57 -12.81 28.55 -12.82
N ALA A 58 -13.70 28.18 -13.75
CA ALA A 58 -15.12 28.01 -13.48
C ALA A 58 -15.38 26.85 -12.49
N LEU A 59 -14.82 25.68 -12.75
CA LEU A 59 -15.01 24.49 -11.92
C LEU A 59 -14.44 24.68 -10.51
N VAL A 60 -13.24 25.28 -10.37
CA VAL A 60 -12.67 25.61 -9.07
C VAL A 60 -13.59 26.56 -8.29
N HIS A 61 -14.19 27.54 -8.97
CA HIS A 61 -15.16 28.43 -8.34
C HIS A 61 -16.39 27.67 -7.83
N VAL A 62 -16.97 26.80 -8.68
CA VAL A 62 -18.14 25.96 -8.32
C VAL A 62 -17.82 25.04 -7.14
N VAL A 63 -16.74 24.26 -7.24
CA VAL A 63 -16.33 23.29 -6.19
C VAL A 63 -16.06 24.00 -4.86
N ARG A 64 -15.41 25.16 -4.87
CA ARG A 64 -15.20 25.96 -3.65
C ARG A 64 -16.53 26.41 -3.04
N ARG A 65 -17.44 26.95 -3.85
CA ARG A 65 -18.75 27.41 -3.36
C ARG A 65 -19.61 26.27 -2.81
N LEU A 66 -19.57 25.09 -3.43
CA LEU A 66 -20.25 23.90 -2.92
C LEU A 66 -19.64 23.42 -1.61
N ARG A 67 -18.31 23.29 -1.54
CA ARG A 67 -17.60 22.81 -0.34
C ARG A 67 -17.80 23.73 0.87
N ASP A 68 -17.87 25.05 0.65
CA ASP A 68 -17.99 26.04 1.72
C ASP A 68 -19.44 26.18 2.25
N ASP A 69 -20.42 25.52 1.61
CA ASP A 69 -21.81 25.40 2.07
C ASP A 69 -22.09 23.99 2.60
N ALA A 70 -22.77 23.86 3.75
CA ALA A 70 -22.97 22.55 4.38
C ALA A 70 -23.80 21.57 3.50
N ARG A 71 -24.83 22.06 2.81
CA ARG A 71 -25.66 21.24 1.91
C ARG A 71 -24.94 20.98 0.59
N GLY A 72 -24.21 21.99 0.09
CA GLY A 72 -23.37 21.86 -1.10
C GLY A 72 -22.25 20.83 -0.93
N LYS A 73 -21.69 20.71 0.28
CA LYS A 73 -20.62 19.76 0.60
C LYS A 73 -21.10 18.31 0.56
N GLU A 74 -22.29 18.02 1.08
CA GLU A 74 -22.90 16.68 1.00
C GLU A 74 -23.12 16.29 -0.46
N LEU A 75 -23.75 17.16 -1.25
CA LEU A 75 -23.98 16.92 -2.68
C LEU A 75 -22.66 16.75 -3.45
N LEU A 76 -21.63 17.52 -3.12
CA LEU A 76 -20.31 17.39 -3.74
C LEU A 76 -19.71 16.00 -3.50
N PHE A 77 -19.86 15.42 -2.31
CA PHE A 77 -19.39 14.06 -2.02
C PHE A 77 -20.20 12.98 -2.75
N GLU A 78 -21.48 13.21 -3.02
CA GLU A 78 -22.29 12.26 -3.79
C GLU A 78 -21.88 12.25 -5.27
N ILE A 79 -21.72 13.44 -5.87
CA ILE A 79 -21.49 13.54 -7.32
C ILE A 79 -20.03 13.31 -7.72
N VAL A 80 -19.07 13.45 -6.80
CA VAL A 80 -17.63 13.38 -7.14
C VAL A 80 -17.21 12.00 -7.67
N ASP A 81 -17.92 10.95 -7.25
CA ASP A 81 -17.66 9.57 -7.68
C ASP A 81 -18.41 9.20 -8.97
N GLU A 82 -19.29 10.07 -9.48
CA GLU A 82 -19.91 9.87 -10.79
C GLU A 82 -18.83 9.89 -11.89
N PRO A 83 -18.77 8.90 -12.81
CA PRO A 83 -17.68 8.77 -13.77
C PRO A 83 -17.38 10.02 -14.60
N VAL A 84 -18.43 10.71 -15.08
CA VAL A 84 -18.32 11.95 -15.86
C VAL A 84 -17.71 13.07 -15.02
N VAL A 85 -18.21 13.27 -13.80
CA VAL A 85 -17.78 14.33 -12.89
C VAL A 85 -16.34 14.08 -12.45
N ARG A 86 -16.04 12.85 -12.04
CA ARG A 86 -14.69 12.40 -11.70
C ARG A 86 -13.71 12.67 -12.83
N MET A 87 -14.06 12.31 -14.06
CA MET A 87 -13.22 12.55 -15.25
C MET A 87 -12.90 14.05 -15.40
N VAL A 88 -13.91 14.92 -15.38
CA VAL A 88 -13.73 16.37 -15.53
C VAL A 88 -12.86 16.95 -14.40
N LEU A 89 -13.12 16.56 -13.15
CA LEU A 89 -12.37 17.05 -12.01
C LEU A 89 -10.90 16.59 -12.01
N LEU A 90 -10.62 15.38 -12.51
CA LEU A 90 -9.27 14.86 -12.71
C LEU A 90 -8.56 15.56 -13.88
N MET A 91 -9.22 15.70 -15.04
CA MET A 91 -8.65 16.40 -16.21
C MET A 91 -8.27 17.84 -15.88
N HIS A 92 -9.10 18.53 -15.10
CA HIS A 92 -8.81 19.88 -14.61
C HIS A 92 -7.98 19.88 -13.32
N GLY A 93 -7.43 18.75 -12.86
CA GLY A 93 -6.56 18.64 -11.68
C GLY A 93 -7.12 19.29 -10.41
N ILE A 94 -8.45 19.32 -10.28
CA ILE A 94 -9.17 19.82 -9.10
C ILE A 94 -9.19 18.74 -8.04
N ILE A 95 -9.33 17.49 -8.49
CA ILE A 95 -9.03 16.30 -7.71
C ILE A 95 -7.71 15.77 -8.25
N ARG A 96 -6.80 15.46 -7.35
CA ARG A 96 -5.60 14.69 -7.70
C ARG A 96 -5.91 13.25 -7.31
N PRO A 97 -5.68 12.27 -8.19
CA PRO A 97 -5.65 10.89 -7.75
C PRO A 97 -4.62 10.81 -6.62
N ASP A 98 -5.00 10.17 -5.53
CA ASP A 98 -4.12 9.96 -4.40
C ASP A 98 -2.81 9.31 -4.90
N PRO A 99 -1.64 9.94 -4.70
CA PRO A 99 -0.37 9.42 -5.19
C PRO A 99 -0.11 7.99 -4.71
N MET A 100 -0.58 7.65 -3.50
CA MET A 100 -0.45 6.30 -2.96
C MET A 100 -1.25 5.29 -3.79
N THR A 101 -2.49 5.63 -4.17
CA THR A 101 -3.33 4.80 -5.04
C THR A 101 -2.69 4.55 -6.40
N LEU A 102 -2.20 5.60 -7.06
CA LEU A 102 -1.53 5.46 -8.37
C LEU A 102 -0.24 4.64 -8.25
N ALA A 103 0.56 4.89 -7.22
CA ALA A 103 1.79 4.16 -6.99
C ALA A 103 1.53 2.67 -6.76
N ARG A 104 0.50 2.30 -5.99
CA ARG A 104 0.11 0.88 -5.83
C ARG A 104 -0.26 0.24 -7.16
N GLN A 105 -1.04 0.93 -8.00
CA GLN A 105 -1.41 0.43 -9.34
C GLN A 105 -0.20 0.26 -10.26
N ALA A 106 0.75 1.20 -10.21
CA ALA A 106 1.99 1.13 -10.99
C ALA A 106 2.87 -0.04 -10.55
N LEU A 107 2.99 -0.25 -9.23
CA LEU A 107 3.75 -1.36 -8.66
C LEU A 107 3.13 -2.72 -8.99
N GLU A 108 1.80 -2.82 -9.00
CA GLU A 108 1.10 -4.05 -9.35
C GLU A 108 1.38 -4.50 -10.80
N GLN A 109 1.56 -3.56 -11.72
CA GLN A 109 1.90 -3.87 -13.12
C GLN A 109 3.32 -4.44 -13.28
N VAL A 110 4.27 -4.02 -12.44
CA VAL A 110 5.67 -4.51 -12.49
C VAL A 110 5.91 -5.70 -11.57
N ARG A 111 5.01 -5.97 -10.63
CA ARG A 111 5.09 -7.09 -9.68
C ARG A 111 5.35 -8.44 -10.34
N PRO A 112 4.71 -8.84 -11.45
CA PRO A 112 5.01 -10.11 -12.12
C PRO A 112 6.46 -10.24 -12.57
N GLN A 113 7.07 -9.14 -13.04
CA GLN A 113 8.47 -9.13 -13.49
C GLN A 113 9.41 -9.21 -12.29
N LEU A 114 9.10 -8.50 -11.20
CA LEU A 114 9.86 -8.57 -9.95
C LEU A 114 9.83 -9.98 -9.35
N GLN A 115 8.65 -10.59 -9.31
CA GLN A 115 8.46 -11.96 -8.82
C GLN A 115 9.18 -12.99 -9.71
N SER A 116 9.24 -12.77 -11.03
CA SER A 116 10.03 -13.61 -11.94
C SER A 116 11.54 -13.58 -11.63
N HIS A 117 12.01 -12.49 -11.01
CA HIS A 117 13.38 -12.32 -10.52
C HIS A 117 13.54 -12.69 -9.04
N GLY A 118 12.52 -13.30 -8.43
CA GLY A 118 12.53 -13.75 -7.05
C GLY A 118 12.47 -12.63 -6.03
N GLY A 119 11.94 -11.45 -6.40
CA GLY A 119 11.75 -10.31 -5.51
C GLY A 119 10.32 -9.80 -5.48
N ASP A 120 10.02 -8.90 -4.54
CA ASP A 120 8.76 -8.15 -4.51
C ASP A 120 9.01 -6.72 -4.03
N VAL A 121 8.00 -5.87 -4.18
CA VAL A 121 8.01 -4.47 -3.78
C VAL A 121 6.77 -4.11 -2.97
N GLU A 122 7.00 -3.39 -1.89
CA GLU A 122 5.96 -2.84 -1.02
C GLU A 122 6.10 -1.32 -1.00
N LEU A 123 4.99 -0.61 -1.20
CA LEU A 123 4.95 0.86 -1.05
C LEU A 123 4.65 1.21 0.40
N VAL A 124 5.60 1.84 1.08
CA VAL A 124 5.47 2.25 2.48
C VAL A 124 4.77 3.60 2.57
N ARG A 125 5.30 4.62 1.88
CA ARG A 125 4.73 5.99 1.89
C ARG A 125 5.23 6.83 0.73
N ILE A 126 4.58 7.98 0.50
CA ILE A 126 5.02 9.01 -0.44
C ILE A 126 5.07 10.36 0.28
N GLU A 127 6.25 10.97 0.33
CA GLU A 127 6.46 12.26 1.00
C GLU A 127 7.36 13.16 0.16
N GLY A 128 6.96 14.41 -0.07
CA GLY A 128 7.79 15.42 -0.75
C GLY A 128 8.27 15.00 -2.15
N GLY A 129 7.46 14.25 -2.89
CA GLY A 129 7.82 13.72 -4.21
C GLY A 129 8.80 12.54 -4.18
N THR A 130 9.10 11.98 -2.99
CA THR A 130 9.83 10.73 -2.83
C THR A 130 8.89 9.59 -2.47
N ALA A 131 8.91 8.50 -3.24
CA ALA A 131 8.23 7.26 -2.86
C ALA A 131 9.20 6.37 -2.08
N PHE A 132 8.78 5.96 -0.89
CA PHE A 132 9.50 5.06 -0.02
C PHE A 132 8.96 3.66 -0.22
N VAL A 133 9.83 2.76 -0.68
CA VAL A 133 9.47 1.36 -0.99
C VAL A 133 10.36 0.40 -0.23
N ARG A 134 9.86 -0.79 0.06
CA ARG A 134 10.62 -1.91 0.63
C ARG A 134 10.72 -3.00 -0.44
N LEU A 135 11.93 -3.53 -0.65
CA LEU A 135 12.18 -4.58 -1.64
C LEU A 135 12.49 -5.90 -0.94
N SER A 136 11.71 -6.95 -1.20
CA SER A 136 11.89 -8.28 -0.61
C SER A 136 12.44 -9.30 -1.61
N GLY A 137 12.90 -10.45 -1.12
CA GLY A 137 13.37 -11.59 -1.94
C GLY A 137 14.87 -11.64 -2.25
N ALA A 138 15.27 -12.19 -3.41
CA ALA A 138 16.65 -12.43 -3.86
C ALA A 138 17.56 -11.18 -3.89
N CYS A 139 16.98 -10.01 -3.64
CA CYS A 139 17.62 -8.72 -3.40
C CYS A 139 18.54 -8.66 -2.17
N ASN A 140 18.46 -9.63 -1.24
CA ASN A 140 19.21 -9.58 0.03
C ASN A 140 20.66 -10.11 -0.06
N GLY A 141 21.15 -10.56 -1.22
CA GLY A 141 22.47 -11.24 -1.28
C GLY A 141 23.31 -11.13 -2.56
N CYS A 142 22.83 -10.56 -3.66
CA CYS A 142 23.60 -10.51 -4.92
C CYS A 142 23.58 -9.11 -5.56
N SER A 143 24.76 -8.48 -5.65
CA SER A 143 24.97 -7.06 -5.97
C SER A 143 24.55 -6.61 -7.37
N MET A 144 24.22 -7.53 -8.29
CA MET A 144 23.81 -7.19 -9.66
C MET A 144 22.29 -7.16 -9.87
N SER A 145 21.49 -7.96 -9.16
CA SER A 145 20.03 -8.05 -9.36
C SER A 145 19.25 -6.94 -8.66
N ALA A 146 19.77 -6.41 -7.55
CA ALA A 146 19.13 -5.35 -6.78
C ALA A 146 19.07 -4.00 -7.53
N VAL A 147 20.05 -3.71 -8.40
CA VAL A 147 20.12 -2.47 -9.17
C VAL A 147 19.07 -2.47 -10.28
N THR A 148 18.94 -3.56 -11.04
CA THR A 148 17.97 -3.67 -12.14
C THR A 148 16.53 -3.61 -11.63
N MET A 149 16.22 -4.28 -10.51
CA MET A 149 14.88 -4.23 -9.91
C MET A 149 14.53 -2.86 -9.34
N ARG A 150 15.48 -2.20 -8.65
CA ARG A 150 15.29 -0.81 -8.21
C ARG A 150 14.98 0.10 -9.39
N ASN A 151 15.74 -0.01 -10.48
CA ASN A 151 15.53 0.81 -11.66
C ASN A 151 14.15 0.56 -12.30
N GLY A 152 13.71 -0.70 -12.39
CA GLY A 152 12.38 -1.03 -12.93
C GLY A 152 11.23 -0.47 -12.08
N VAL A 153 11.34 -0.55 -10.75
CA VAL A 153 10.38 0.07 -9.82
C VAL A 153 10.39 1.59 -9.93
N GLU A 154 11.57 2.20 -10.00
CA GLU A 154 11.72 3.64 -10.10
C GLU A 154 11.19 4.20 -11.42
N GLU A 155 11.47 3.54 -12.54
CA GLU A 155 10.93 3.89 -13.86
C GLU A 155 9.40 3.79 -13.88
N ALA A 156 8.82 2.71 -13.35
CA ALA A 156 7.38 2.53 -13.31
C ALA A 156 6.67 3.60 -12.46
N LEU A 157 7.20 3.89 -11.27
CA LEU A 157 6.63 4.92 -10.39
C LEU A 157 6.73 6.32 -10.99
N LYS A 158 7.87 6.67 -11.61
CA LYS A 158 8.05 7.96 -12.28
C LYS A 158 7.16 8.12 -13.51
N ALA A 159 6.95 7.04 -14.26
CA ALA A 159 6.13 7.07 -15.47
C ALA A 159 4.63 7.22 -15.16
N GLN A 160 4.13 6.61 -14.08
CA GLN A 160 2.70 6.49 -13.82
C GLN A 160 2.16 7.39 -12.71
N VAL A 161 3.03 7.98 -11.87
CA VAL A 161 2.61 8.81 -10.74
C VAL A 161 3.14 10.25 -10.89
N PRO A 162 2.29 11.20 -11.28
CA PRO A 162 2.69 12.60 -11.39
C PRO A 162 3.16 13.16 -10.04
N GLY A 163 4.40 13.65 -10.00
CA GLY A 163 5.01 14.26 -8.80
C GLY A 163 5.99 13.37 -8.04
N ILE A 164 6.21 12.11 -8.44
CA ILE A 164 7.34 11.31 -7.96
C ILE A 164 8.60 11.71 -8.72
N GLU A 165 9.60 12.25 -8.00
CA GLU A 165 10.92 12.62 -8.53
C GLU A 165 11.99 11.61 -8.17
N ARG A 166 11.80 10.88 -7.06
CA ARG A 166 12.77 9.97 -6.49
C ARG A 166 12.10 8.76 -5.85
N VAL A 167 12.77 7.62 -5.89
CA VAL A 167 12.38 6.43 -5.13
C VAL A 167 13.47 6.10 -4.13
N GLU A 168 13.10 5.94 -2.87
CA GLU A 168 14.01 5.59 -1.79
C GLU A 168 13.66 4.20 -1.29
N VAL A 169 14.63 3.29 -1.36
CA VAL A 169 14.47 1.93 -0.84
C VAL A 169 14.79 1.97 0.65
N LEU A 170 13.77 1.78 1.48
CA LEU A 170 13.95 1.64 2.91
C LEU A 170 14.68 0.31 3.19
N PRO A 171 15.56 0.28 4.21
CA PRO A 171 16.13 -0.98 4.65
C PRO A 171 14.98 -1.92 5.00
N ASN A 172 15.09 -3.19 4.60
CA ASN A 172 14.19 -4.21 5.11
C ASN A 172 14.28 -4.19 6.65
N GLU A 173 13.15 -3.96 7.31
CA GLU A 173 12.98 -4.44 8.66
C GLU A 173 13.21 -5.95 8.57
N PRO A 174 13.98 -6.54 9.49
CA PRO A 174 14.19 -7.97 9.48
C PRO A 174 12.82 -8.64 9.61
N GLY A 175 12.24 -9.00 8.47
CA GLY A 175 11.17 -9.97 8.42
C GLY A 175 11.68 -11.27 9.03
N PRO A 176 10.78 -12.12 9.55
CA PRO A 176 11.17 -13.40 10.12
C PRO A 176 12.04 -14.14 9.11
N THR A 177 13.32 -14.31 9.47
CA THR A 177 14.26 -15.03 8.63
C THR A 177 13.90 -16.50 8.79
N LEU A 178 13.03 -17.02 7.92
CA LEU A 178 12.84 -18.45 7.78
C LEU A 178 14.13 -19.02 7.19
N ILE A 179 15.01 -19.49 8.07
CA ILE A 179 16.15 -20.32 7.70
C ILE A 179 15.60 -21.75 7.54
N PRO A 180 15.65 -22.36 6.34
CA PRO A 180 15.34 -23.77 6.19
C PRO A 180 16.31 -24.57 7.06
N LEU A 181 15.79 -25.38 7.99
CA LEU A 181 16.54 -26.19 8.96
C LEU A 181 17.54 -27.18 8.32
N GLY A 182 17.59 -27.29 6.99
CA GLY A 182 18.56 -28.11 6.25
C GLY A 182 19.90 -27.44 5.93
N GLU A 183 20.05 -26.10 6.06
CA GLU A 183 21.27 -25.40 5.62
C GLU A 183 22.17 -24.85 6.73
N VAL A 184 21.76 -24.88 8.00
CA VAL A 184 22.63 -24.42 9.09
C VAL A 184 23.36 -25.59 9.73
N GLY A 185 24.61 -25.77 9.28
CA GLY A 185 25.62 -26.52 10.02
C GLY A 185 25.84 -25.91 11.40
N ILE A 186 25.74 -26.78 12.41
CA ILE A 186 25.87 -26.54 13.85
C ILE A 186 26.98 -25.52 14.17
N ARG A 187 26.60 -24.39 14.74
CA ARG A 187 27.47 -23.58 15.60
C ARG A 187 26.79 -23.43 16.95
N THR A 188 27.43 -23.98 17.98
CA THR A 188 27.09 -23.76 19.38
C THR A 188 27.33 -22.29 19.73
N ALA A 189 26.27 -21.54 20.03
CA ALA A 189 26.38 -20.17 20.51
C ALA A 189 25.70 -20.05 21.88
N THR A 190 26.44 -19.45 22.82
CA THR A 190 26.08 -19.02 24.17
C THR A 190 24.69 -18.38 24.28
N PRO A 191 24.05 -18.37 25.48
CA PRO A 191 22.76 -17.73 25.66
C PRO A 191 22.90 -16.23 25.41
N GLU A 192 22.35 -15.80 24.28
CA GLU A 192 22.29 -14.40 23.88
C GLU A 192 21.36 -13.64 24.84
N ARG A 193 21.69 -12.38 25.13
CA ARG A 193 20.89 -11.53 26.04
C ARG A 193 19.45 -11.42 25.54
N GLY A 194 18.48 -11.54 26.47
CA GLY A 194 17.06 -11.30 26.22
C GLY A 194 16.25 -12.52 25.78
N TRP A 195 16.86 -13.69 25.53
CA TRP A 195 16.10 -14.91 25.23
C TRP A 195 15.56 -15.56 26.51
N VAL A 196 14.25 -15.73 26.58
CA VAL A 196 13.54 -16.37 27.68
C VAL A 196 13.00 -17.71 27.19
N ARG A 197 13.20 -18.76 27.97
CA ARG A 197 12.60 -20.07 27.69
C ARG A 197 11.10 -20.01 28.02
N SER A 198 10.25 -20.36 27.06
CA SER A 198 8.80 -20.42 27.25
C SER A 198 8.35 -21.84 27.62
N LEU A 199 7.72 -22.55 26.68
CA LEU A 199 7.21 -23.92 26.81
C LEU A 199 7.80 -24.85 25.74
N PRO A 200 7.71 -26.18 25.91
CA PRO A 200 7.99 -27.14 24.86
C PRO A 200 7.10 -26.90 23.63
N ILE A 201 7.61 -27.17 22.43
CA ILE A 201 6.86 -26.97 21.18
C ILE A 201 5.52 -27.71 21.14
N GLY A 202 5.41 -28.84 21.83
CA GLY A 202 4.19 -29.64 21.90
C GLY A 202 3.03 -29.00 22.70
N GLU A 203 3.30 -27.97 23.49
CA GLU A 203 2.27 -27.21 24.21
C GLU A 203 1.58 -26.16 23.32
N PHE A 204 2.18 -25.81 22.18
CA PHE A 204 1.59 -24.90 21.19
C PHE A 204 0.73 -25.68 20.20
N THR A 205 -0.55 -25.81 20.53
CA THR A 205 -1.52 -26.54 19.71
C THR A 205 -1.62 -25.93 18.31
N LEU A 206 -1.81 -26.79 17.31
CA LEU A 206 -2.01 -26.36 15.92
C LEU A 206 -3.30 -25.54 15.82
N ASP A 207 -3.25 -24.44 15.07
CA ASP A 207 -4.39 -23.56 14.78
C ASP A 207 -5.02 -22.95 16.05
N ALA A 208 -4.17 -22.59 17.02
CA ALA A 208 -4.56 -22.06 18.32
C ALA A 208 -3.68 -20.89 18.79
N ILE A 209 -4.18 -20.17 19.78
CA ILE A 209 -3.46 -19.13 20.53
C ILE A 209 -3.09 -19.72 21.90
N THR A 210 -1.84 -19.54 22.31
CA THR A 210 -1.35 -19.92 23.64
C THR A 210 -0.80 -18.68 24.35
N ALA A 211 -1.39 -18.29 25.47
CA ALA A 211 -0.83 -17.25 26.34
C ALA A 211 0.37 -17.78 27.13
N VAL A 212 1.43 -16.98 27.22
CA VAL A 212 2.67 -17.31 27.92
C VAL A 212 3.19 -16.10 28.70
N GLU A 213 3.56 -16.32 29.95
CA GLU A 213 4.23 -15.30 30.78
C GLU A 213 5.75 -15.49 30.67
N LEU A 214 6.45 -14.47 30.17
CA LEU A 214 7.89 -14.49 29.96
C LEU A 214 8.60 -13.73 31.07
N VAL A 215 9.45 -14.41 31.85
CA VAL A 215 10.18 -13.82 32.98
C VAL A 215 11.67 -13.71 32.66
N PRO A 216 12.15 -12.57 32.11
CA PRO A 216 13.57 -12.33 31.86
C PRO A 216 14.37 -12.07 33.14
N ASP A 217 15.64 -12.46 33.16
CA ASP A 217 16.53 -12.24 34.29
C ASP A 217 16.74 -10.74 34.58
N GLY A 218 16.23 -10.29 35.73
CA GLY A 218 16.43 -8.91 36.21
C GLY A 218 15.54 -7.85 35.53
N ALA A 219 14.51 -8.26 34.81
CA ALA A 219 13.50 -7.40 34.18
C ALA A 219 12.07 -7.86 34.56
N PRO A 220 11.05 -6.99 34.42
CA PRO A 220 9.67 -7.38 34.70
C PRO A 220 9.17 -8.47 33.74
N ALA A 221 8.18 -9.24 34.18
CA ALA A 221 7.51 -10.21 33.34
C ALA A 221 6.79 -9.52 32.18
N VAL A 222 6.79 -10.17 31.01
CA VAL A 222 6.09 -9.74 29.81
C VAL A 222 5.02 -10.78 29.49
N ASP A 223 3.77 -10.34 29.42
CA ASP A 223 2.66 -11.17 28.99
C ASP A 223 2.63 -11.23 27.45
N ALA A 224 2.56 -12.44 26.90
CA ALA A 224 2.70 -12.68 25.48
C ALA A 224 1.71 -13.75 25.00
N ILE A 225 1.40 -13.70 23.71
CA ILE A 225 0.65 -14.76 23.02
C ILE A 225 1.53 -15.39 21.95
N VAL A 226 1.38 -16.69 21.76
CA VAL A 226 1.95 -17.43 20.63
C VAL A 226 0.81 -17.95 19.78
N VAL A 227 0.82 -17.58 18.51
CA VAL A 227 -0.17 -17.99 17.52
C VAL A 227 0.45 -19.06 16.63
N ASN A 228 -0.23 -20.19 16.47
CA ASN A 228 0.21 -21.29 15.61
C ASN A 228 -0.74 -21.44 14.42
N VAL A 229 -0.36 -21.00 13.24
CA VAL A 229 -1.17 -21.18 12.01
C VAL A 229 -0.48 -22.17 11.09
N GLY A 230 -1.11 -23.32 10.84
CA GLY A 230 -0.55 -24.31 9.92
C GLY A 230 0.84 -24.84 10.31
N GLY A 231 1.18 -24.80 11.61
CA GLY A 231 2.47 -25.23 12.15
C GLY A 231 3.52 -24.13 12.21
N GLN A 232 3.16 -22.90 11.82
CA GLN A 232 4.04 -21.73 11.90
C GLN A 232 3.72 -20.94 13.17
N LEU A 233 4.73 -20.77 14.03
CA LEU A 233 4.61 -20.03 15.29
C LEU A 233 5.01 -18.56 15.10
N SER A 234 4.17 -17.66 15.59
CA SER A 234 4.46 -16.24 15.75
C SER A 234 4.16 -15.82 17.18
N ALA A 235 5.00 -14.98 17.79
CA ALA A 235 4.81 -14.51 19.16
C ALA A 235 4.61 -12.99 19.19
N TYR A 236 3.70 -12.51 20.03
CA TYR A 236 3.39 -11.10 20.21
C TYR A 236 3.26 -10.77 21.70
N VAL A 237 3.47 -9.51 22.07
CA VAL A 237 3.00 -9.00 23.38
C VAL A 237 1.48 -9.18 23.43
N ASN A 238 0.93 -9.58 24.59
CA ASN A 238 -0.49 -9.83 24.79
C ASN A 238 -1.31 -8.52 24.88
N GLU A 239 -1.14 -7.64 23.90
CA GLU A 239 -1.76 -6.32 23.87
C GLU A 239 -2.20 -5.98 22.45
N CYS A 240 -3.50 -5.70 22.30
CA CYS A 240 -4.07 -5.20 21.06
C CYS A 240 -3.52 -3.81 20.75
N ALA A 241 -2.99 -3.61 19.54
CA ALA A 241 -2.44 -2.34 19.09
C ALA A 241 -3.42 -1.14 19.10
N HIS A 242 -4.71 -1.39 19.33
CA HIS A 242 -5.74 -0.36 19.47
C HIS A 242 -5.76 0.28 20.88
N LEU A 243 -6.04 -0.52 21.91
CA LEU A 243 -6.26 -0.05 23.29
C LEU A 243 -5.54 -0.90 24.35
N ALA A 244 -4.50 -1.65 23.94
CA ALA A 244 -3.72 -2.55 24.79
C ALA A 244 -4.56 -3.56 25.57
N MET A 245 -5.73 -3.92 25.02
CA MET A 245 -6.55 -4.98 25.60
C MET A 245 -5.93 -6.35 25.31
N PRO A 246 -6.08 -7.35 26.18
CA PRO A 246 -5.54 -8.68 25.95
C PRO A 246 -6.04 -9.31 24.64
N LEU A 247 -5.24 -10.20 24.09
CA LEU A 247 -5.47 -10.96 22.86
C LEU A 247 -5.48 -12.48 23.09
N ASP A 248 -5.35 -12.94 24.33
CA ASP A 248 -5.40 -14.36 24.70
C ASP A 248 -6.75 -15.01 24.43
N ASP A 249 -7.82 -14.21 24.33
CA ASP A 249 -9.17 -14.63 23.92
C ASP A 249 -9.55 -14.21 22.49
N ALA A 250 -8.58 -13.75 21.68
CA ALA A 250 -8.82 -13.36 20.30
C ALA A 250 -9.33 -14.53 19.43
N GLU A 251 -10.13 -14.20 18.41
CA GLU A 251 -10.63 -15.17 17.45
C GLU A 251 -9.58 -15.37 16.33
N LEU A 252 -9.12 -16.62 16.14
CA LEU A 252 -8.18 -16.99 15.10
C LEU A 252 -8.92 -17.69 13.95
N ASP A 253 -8.89 -17.09 12.76
CA ASP A 253 -9.34 -17.73 11.52
C ASP A 253 -8.10 -18.12 10.69
N THR A 254 -7.83 -19.42 10.63
CA THR A 254 -6.67 -19.95 9.91
C THR A 254 -6.88 -20.07 8.41
N SER A 255 -8.12 -19.90 7.93
CA SER A 255 -8.44 -19.96 6.50
C SER A 255 -8.09 -18.65 5.78
N ASP A 256 -8.22 -17.53 6.47
CA ASP A 256 -7.85 -16.19 5.99
C ASP A 256 -6.61 -15.61 6.70
N GLY A 257 -6.05 -16.37 7.66
CA GLY A 257 -4.87 -16.01 8.42
C GLY A 257 -5.09 -14.80 9.30
N SER A 258 -6.30 -14.62 9.86
CA SER A 258 -6.64 -13.46 10.68
C SER A 258 -6.69 -13.77 12.18
N LEU A 259 -6.26 -12.79 12.97
CA LEU A 259 -6.38 -12.76 14.42
C LEU A 259 -7.23 -11.53 14.79
N THR A 260 -8.42 -11.77 15.35
CA THR A 260 -9.40 -10.71 15.64
C THR A 260 -9.56 -10.53 17.15
N CYS A 261 -9.22 -9.35 17.64
CA CYS A 261 -9.37 -8.98 19.04
C CYS A 261 -10.84 -9.08 19.50
N ALA A 262 -11.10 -9.88 20.53
CA ALA A 262 -12.46 -10.15 21.02
C ALA A 262 -13.18 -8.93 21.61
N HIS A 263 -12.43 -7.87 21.98
CA HIS A 263 -13.01 -6.70 22.62
C HIS A 263 -13.70 -5.73 21.65
N HIS A 264 -13.04 -5.41 20.54
CA HIS A 264 -13.49 -4.35 19.61
C HIS A 264 -13.38 -4.75 18.13
N GLY A 265 -13.02 -6.00 17.83
CA GLY A 265 -12.97 -6.52 16.46
C GLY A 265 -11.81 -6.01 15.61
N TYR A 266 -10.75 -5.48 16.23
CA TYR A 266 -9.53 -5.15 15.50
C TYR A 266 -8.91 -6.43 14.96
N CYS A 267 -8.74 -6.47 13.65
CA CYS A 267 -8.28 -7.63 12.91
C CYS A 267 -6.81 -7.43 12.51
N PHE A 268 -6.01 -8.46 12.72
CA PHE A 268 -4.59 -8.51 12.41
C PHE A 268 -4.31 -9.71 11.51
N ASP A 269 -3.25 -9.65 10.72
CA ASP A 269 -2.67 -10.85 10.15
C ASP A 269 -2.02 -11.70 11.26
N ALA A 270 -2.38 -12.97 11.34
CA ALA A 270 -2.01 -13.87 12.43
C ALA A 270 -0.53 -14.26 12.47
N LEU A 271 0.21 -14.04 11.36
CA LEU A 271 1.64 -14.36 11.25
C LEU A 271 2.52 -13.10 11.22
N SER A 272 2.07 -12.01 10.62
CA SER A 272 2.84 -10.76 10.54
C SER A 272 2.48 -9.75 11.65
N GLY A 273 1.30 -9.87 12.26
CA GLY A 273 0.77 -8.91 13.22
C GLY A 273 0.30 -7.58 12.62
N GLU A 274 0.29 -7.44 11.29
CA GLU A 274 -0.17 -6.22 10.60
C GLU A 274 -1.67 -6.01 10.82
N CYS A 275 -2.08 -4.81 11.22
CA CYS A 275 -3.50 -4.51 11.38
C CYS A 275 -4.19 -4.37 10.02
N ARG A 276 -5.19 -5.22 9.78
CA ARG A 276 -6.05 -5.18 8.60
C ARG A 276 -7.18 -4.15 8.73
N THR A 277 -7.53 -3.76 9.96
CA THR A 277 -8.59 -2.77 10.25
C THR A 277 -8.12 -1.33 10.10
N PHE A 278 -6.92 -1.01 10.59
CA PHE A 278 -6.37 0.35 10.57
C PHE A 278 -4.91 0.33 10.09
N PRO A 279 -4.64 0.80 8.85
CA PRO A 279 -3.28 0.83 8.31
C PRO A 279 -2.33 1.64 9.19
N GLY A 280 -1.21 1.03 9.57
CA GLY A 280 -0.18 1.64 10.42
C GLY A 280 -0.26 1.29 11.91
N ALA A 281 -1.29 0.56 12.35
CA ALA A 281 -1.28 -0.14 13.63
C ALA A 281 -0.68 -1.56 13.45
N GLN A 282 0.10 -2.04 14.41
CA GLN A 282 0.76 -3.35 14.35
C GLN A 282 0.91 -3.94 15.74
N LEU A 283 0.76 -5.27 15.85
CA LEU A 283 1.07 -6.00 17.06
C LEU A 283 2.58 -5.98 17.33
N GLU A 284 2.97 -5.79 18.59
CA GLU A 284 4.37 -5.86 18.96
C GLU A 284 4.86 -7.31 18.89
N GLN A 285 5.62 -7.64 17.83
CA GLN A 285 6.12 -8.99 17.60
C GLN A 285 7.38 -9.29 18.42
N LEU A 286 7.38 -10.45 19.07
CA LEU A 286 8.51 -10.98 19.83
C LEU A 286 9.26 -12.02 19.00
N PRO A 287 10.58 -11.86 18.76
CA PRO A 287 11.36 -12.85 18.04
C PRO A 287 11.32 -14.22 18.72
N LEU A 288 11.02 -15.26 17.95
CA LEU A 288 10.86 -16.63 18.44
C LEU A 288 11.84 -17.58 17.72
N ARG A 289 12.34 -18.59 18.43
CA ARG A 289 13.09 -19.71 17.87
C ARG A 289 12.75 -21.01 18.59
N VAL A 290 12.98 -22.13 17.91
CA VAL A 290 12.82 -23.48 18.47
C VAL A 290 14.19 -24.14 18.56
N GLU A 291 14.61 -24.51 19.76
CA GLU A 291 15.89 -25.20 20.02
C GLU A 291 15.64 -26.38 20.94
N ASP A 292 16.12 -27.57 20.56
CA ASP A 292 15.98 -28.81 21.33
C ASP A 292 14.53 -29.16 21.76
N GLY A 293 13.53 -28.75 20.95
CA GLY A 293 12.11 -28.95 21.25
C GLY A 293 11.50 -27.92 22.20
N GLU A 294 12.28 -26.93 22.63
CA GLU A 294 11.84 -25.81 23.45
C GLU A 294 11.65 -24.55 22.61
N VAL A 295 10.61 -23.78 22.91
CA VAL A 295 10.36 -22.47 22.30
C VAL A 295 11.01 -21.39 23.14
N TRP A 296 11.90 -20.62 22.51
CA TRP A 296 12.57 -19.48 23.10
C TRP A 296 12.05 -18.20 22.48
N ILE A 297 11.71 -17.23 23.32
CA ILE A 297 11.15 -15.94 22.89
C ILE A 297 12.06 -14.83 23.42
N ARG A 298 12.45 -13.92 22.54
CA ARG A 298 13.32 -12.80 22.90
C ARG A 298 12.48 -11.63 23.38
N VAL A 299 12.69 -11.25 24.63
CA VAL A 299 12.13 -10.05 25.24
C VAL A 299 13.19 -8.95 25.17
N SER A 300 12.86 -7.83 24.55
CA SER A 300 13.74 -6.67 24.50
C SER A 300 13.80 -6.05 25.91
N ALA A 301 14.99 -5.95 26.49
CA ALA A 301 15.24 -5.23 27.74
C ALA A 301 15.49 -3.74 27.48
#